data_AF-A0A7Y5Q5R8-F1
#
_entry.id   AF-A0A7Y5Q5R8-F1
#
_cell.length_a   1.000
_cell.length_b   1.000
_cell.length_c   1.000
_cell.angle_alpha   90.00
_cell.angle_beta   90.00
_cell.angle_gamma   90.00
#
_symmetry.space_group_name_H-M   'P 1'
#
loop_
_entity.id
_entity.type
_entity.pdbx_description
1 polymer ?
#
loop_
_entity_poly.entity_id
_entity_poly.type
_entity_poly.pdbx_seq_one_letter_code
_entity_poly.pdbx_strand_id
1 'polypeptide(L)'
;AVTALRVPDGLDGDAVRKHLRERYGCELAGGQGPLKGKIMRFGHLGFVAEPQVLQGLALLGQALRDQGLDADGTSAVAAAREAMQR
;
A
#
# COMPACT_ATOMS: atom_id res chain seq x y z
N ALA A 1 2.05 -14.32 1.71
CA ALA A 1 2.29 -13.84 3.08
C ALA A 1 1.63 -12.46 3.24
N VAL A 2 2.00 -11.65 4.25
CA VAL A 2 1.49 -10.28 4.42
C VAL A 2 2.59 -9.36 4.94
N THR A 3 2.65 -8.12 4.47
CA THR A 3 3.55 -7.07 4.98
C THR A 3 2.72 -5.98 5.69
N ALA A 4 3.05 -5.67 6.94
CA ALA A 4 2.46 -4.53 7.65
C ALA A 4 3.22 -3.25 7.32
N LEU A 5 2.49 -2.19 7.00
CA LEU A 5 2.98 -0.86 6.66
C LEU A 5 2.53 0.10 7.76
N ARG A 6 3.46 0.83 8.38
CA ARG A 6 3.13 1.91 9.31
C ARG A 6 2.56 3.08 8.51
N VAL A 7 1.43 3.62 8.97
CA VAL A 7 0.85 4.84 8.40
C VAL A 7 1.68 6.04 8.88
N PRO A 8 2.09 6.96 8.00
CA PRO A 8 2.78 8.20 8.40
C PRO A 8 1.96 9.02 9.40
N ASP A 9 2.65 9.76 10.27
CA ASP A 9 1.99 10.63 11.23
C ASP A 9 1.11 11.67 10.53
N GLY A 10 -0.05 11.95 11.10
CA GLY A 10 -1.04 12.88 10.53
C GLY A 10 -1.99 12.27 9.49
N LEU A 11 -1.83 10.98 9.15
CA LEU A 11 -2.78 10.26 8.30
C LEU A 11 -3.56 9.17 9.05
N ASP A 12 -4.76 8.89 8.55
CA ASP A 12 -5.53 7.72 8.93
C ASP A 12 -5.43 6.64 7.83
N GLY A 13 -4.84 5.49 8.15
CA GLY A 13 -4.72 4.37 7.22
C GLY A 13 -6.06 3.84 6.73
N ASP A 14 -7.13 4.02 7.51
CA ASP A 14 -8.48 3.64 7.12
C ASP A 14 -9.02 4.55 6.01
N ALA A 15 -8.68 5.84 6.04
CA ALA A 15 -9.00 6.78 4.97
C ALA A 15 -8.18 6.50 3.71
N VAL A 16 -6.88 6.22 3.85
CA VAL A 16 -6.00 5.89 2.71
C VAL A 16 -6.47 4.65 1.98
N ARG A 17 -6.75 3.55 2.68
CA ARG A 17 -7.22 2.31 2.04
C ARG A 17 -8.61 2.47 1.41
N LYS A 18 -9.47 3.31 2.01
CA LYS A 18 -10.79 3.62 1.45
C LYS A 18 -10.65 4.37 0.12
N HIS A 19 -9.79 5.39 0.07
CA HIS A 19 -9.47 6.09 -1.18
C HIS A 19 -8.88 5.13 -2.22
N LEU A 20 -7.96 4.26 -1.82
CA LEU A 20 -7.33 3.27 -2.70
C LEU A 20 -8.38 2.33 -3.35
N ARG A 21 -9.33 1.81 -2.56
CA ARG A 21 -10.44 1.00 -3.07
C ARG A 21 -11.33 1.82 -4.01
N GLU A 22 -11.81 2.97 -3.55
CA GLU A 22 -12.85 3.73 -4.26
C GLU A 22 -12.34 4.37 -5.55
N ARG A 23 -11.07 4.81 -5.57
CA ARG A 23 -10.48 5.48 -6.73
C ARG A 23 -9.81 4.51 -7.71
N TYR A 24 -9.18 3.44 -7.22
CA TYR A 24 -8.34 2.57 -8.04
C TYR A 24 -8.78 1.11 -8.05
N GLY A 25 -9.82 0.73 -7.30
CA GLY A 25 -10.26 -0.65 -7.19
C GLY A 25 -9.24 -1.57 -6.48
N CYS A 26 -8.26 -1.00 -5.77
CA CYS A 26 -7.23 -1.77 -5.06
C CYS A 26 -7.56 -1.81 -3.55
N GLU A 27 -7.77 -3.01 -3.02
CA GLU A 27 -8.11 -3.20 -1.61
C GLU A 27 -6.87 -3.60 -0.80
N LEU A 28 -6.61 -2.87 0.29
CA LEU A 28 -5.66 -3.25 1.32
C LEU A 28 -6.38 -3.43 2.65
N ALA A 29 -5.88 -4.34 3.49
CA ALA A 29 -6.45 -4.54 4.81
C ALA A 29 -5.92 -3.49 5.81
N GLY A 30 -6.75 -3.06 6.76
CA GLY A 30 -6.32 -2.19 7.86
C GLY A 30 -5.74 -2.97 9.05
N GLY A 31 -5.22 -2.23 10.02
CA GLY A 31 -4.94 -2.73 11.36
C GLY A 31 -6.20 -3.09 12.15
N GLN A 32 -6.05 -3.86 13.21
CA GLN A 32 -7.13 -4.29 14.10
C GLN A 32 -6.86 -3.84 15.53
N GLY A 33 -7.93 -3.67 16.33
CA GLY A 33 -7.85 -3.28 17.74
C GLY A 33 -6.97 -2.04 17.95
N PRO A 34 -5.90 -2.13 18.76
CA PRO A 34 -5.02 -0.98 19.09
C PRO A 34 -4.23 -0.42 17.89
N LEU A 35 -4.20 -1.16 16.77
CA LEU A 35 -3.51 -0.80 15.53
C LEU A 35 -4.44 -0.25 14.43
N LYS A 36 -5.75 -0.18 14.69
CA LYS A 36 -6.71 0.39 13.73
C LYS A 36 -6.31 1.83 13.36
N GLY A 37 -6.36 2.17 12.07
CA GLY A 37 -5.89 3.45 11.51
C GLY A 37 -4.37 3.69 11.53
N LYS A 38 -3.59 2.92 12.29
CA LYS A 38 -2.14 3.12 12.46
C LYS A 38 -1.28 2.29 11.51
N ILE A 39 -1.82 1.19 10.99
CA ILE A 39 -1.16 0.35 10.00
C ILE A 39 -2.10 0.01 8.85
N MET A 40 -1.50 -0.28 7.70
CA MET A 40 -2.11 -0.99 6.59
C MET A 40 -1.40 -2.34 6.40
N ARG A 41 -2.05 -3.31 5.78
CA ARG A 41 -1.53 -4.66 5.54
C ARG A 41 -1.60 -4.96 4.05
N PHE A 42 -0.43 -5.14 3.45
CA PHE A 42 -0.23 -5.47 2.05
C PHE A 42 -0.20 -6.99 1.88
N GLY A 43 -1.30 -7.55 1.36
CA GLY A 43 -1.45 -8.98 1.15
C GLY A 43 -0.74 -9.45 -0.11
N HIS A 44 0.08 -10.49 0.01
CA HIS A 44 0.77 -11.16 -1.10
C HIS A 44 0.73 -12.68 -0.90
N LEU A 45 -0.47 -13.20 -0.62
CA LEU A 45 -0.73 -14.61 -0.33
C LEU A 45 -1.65 -15.21 -1.41
N GLY A 46 -1.36 -16.45 -1.81
CA GLY A 46 -2.22 -17.21 -2.73
C GLY A 46 -2.01 -16.77 -4.17
N PHE A 47 -3.09 -16.45 -4.87
CA PHE A 47 -3.07 -16.06 -6.29
C PHE A 47 -2.65 -14.59 -6.48
N VAL A 48 -1.43 -14.28 -6.04
CA VAL A 48 -0.80 -12.97 -6.17
C VAL A 48 0.60 -13.17 -6.75
N ALA A 49 0.81 -12.67 -7.96
CA ALA A 49 2.07 -12.67 -8.68
C ALA A 49 2.77 -11.30 -8.58
N GLU A 50 4.04 -11.26 -8.92
CA GLU A 50 4.88 -10.05 -8.88
C GLU A 50 4.23 -8.83 -9.57
N PRO A 51 3.61 -8.92 -10.76
CA PRO A 51 2.99 -7.75 -11.39
C PRO A 51 1.89 -7.12 -10.55
N GLN A 52 1.13 -7.91 -9.80
CA GLN A 52 0.07 -7.42 -8.91
C GLN A 52 0.65 -6.71 -7.68
N VAL A 53 1.79 -7.20 -7.16
CA VAL A 53 2.52 -6.52 -6.09
C VAL A 53 3.05 -5.17 -6.57
N LEU A 54 3.68 -5.13 -7.75
CA LEU A 54 4.21 -3.90 -8.34
C LEU A 54 3.08 -2.88 -8.62
N GLN A 55 1.96 -3.35 -9.17
CA GLN A 55 0.78 -2.50 -9.40
C GLN A 55 0.24 -1.95 -8.08
N GLY A 56 0.12 -2.78 -7.03
CA GLY A 56 -0.35 -2.33 -5.72
C GLY A 56 0.56 -1.27 -5.09
N LEU A 57 1.88 -1.39 -5.24
CA LEU A 57 2.83 -0.36 -4.78
C LEU A 57 2.67 0.96 -5.54
N ALA A 58 2.53 0.90 -6.87
CA ALA A 58 2.30 2.09 -7.69
C ALA A 58 1.01 2.83 -7.30
N LEU A 59 -0.09 2.07 -7.14
CA LEU A 59 -1.39 2.62 -6.75
C LEU A 59 -1.38 3.17 -5.32
N LEU A 60 -0.71 2.50 -4.39
CA LEU A 60 -0.55 3.01 -3.03
C LEU A 60 0.21 4.34 -3.02
N GLY A 61 1.31 4.45 -3.77
CA GLY A 61 2.06 5.70 -3.91
C GLY A 61 1.20 6.83 -4.50
N GLN A 62 0.37 6.53 -5.50
CA GLN A 62 -0.58 7.51 -6.04
C GLN A 62 -1.65 7.90 -5.01
N ALA A 63 -2.24 6.95 -4.28
CA ALA A 63 -3.26 7.23 -3.26
C ALA A 63 -2.73 8.07 -2.09
N LEU A 64 -1.45 7.93 -1.75
CA LEU A 64 -0.77 8.79 -0.76
C LEU A 64 -0.58 10.21 -1.32
N ARG A 65 -0.17 10.34 -2.60
CA ARG A 65 -0.05 11.66 -3.28
C ARG A 65 -1.37 12.40 -3.40
N ASP A 66 -2.45 11.71 -3.70
CA ASP A 66 -3.79 12.29 -3.76
C ASP A 66 -4.24 12.89 -2.41
N GLN A 67 -3.64 12.45 -1.30
CA GLN A 67 -3.89 12.98 0.05
C GLN A 67 -2.83 13.99 0.50
N GLY A 68 -1.98 14.47 -0.41
CA GLY A 68 -1.01 15.54 -0.16
C GLY A 68 0.33 15.07 0.40
N LEU A 69 0.61 13.77 0.45
CA LEU A 69 1.95 13.28 0.78
C LEU A 69 2.88 13.27 -0.44
N ASP A 70 4.13 13.62 -0.23
CA ASP A 70 5.18 13.39 -1.23
C ASP A 70 5.61 11.91 -1.23
N ALA A 71 4.82 11.08 -1.93
CA ALA A 71 5.05 9.65 -2.04
C ALA A 71 5.41 9.25 -3.48
N ASP A 72 6.66 8.83 -3.70
CA ASP A 72 7.12 8.39 -5.00
C ASP A 72 6.82 6.89 -5.22
N GLY A 73 5.70 6.61 -5.89
CA GLY A 73 5.33 5.26 -6.30
C GLY A 73 6.29 4.65 -7.33
N THR A 74 7.01 5.46 -8.10
CA THR A 74 7.94 4.98 -9.13
C THR A 74 9.19 4.38 -8.49
N SER A 75 9.80 5.08 -7.52
CA SER A 75 10.95 4.53 -6.78
C SER A 75 10.57 3.28 -5.98
N ALA A 76 9.37 3.24 -5.39
CA ALA A 76 8.88 2.05 -4.71
C ALA A 76 8.80 0.81 -5.64
N VAL A 77 8.30 1.00 -6.87
CA VAL A 77 8.25 -0.07 -7.89
C VAL A 77 9.66 -0.49 -8.32
N ALA A 78 10.56 0.46 -8.54
CA ALA A 78 11.94 0.17 -8.93
C ALA A 78 12.66 -0.67 -7.86
N ALA A 79 12.56 -0.25 -6.59
CA ALA A 79 13.16 -0.97 -5.46
C ALA A 79 12.56 -2.39 -5.29
N ALA A 80 11.24 -2.54 -5.46
CA ALA A 80 10.59 -3.85 -5.40
C ALA A 80 11.06 -4.80 -6.52
N ARG A 81 11.21 -4.28 -7.75
CA ARG A 81 11.72 -5.07 -8.89
C ARG A 81 13.14 -5.55 -8.66
N GLU A 82 14.02 -4.68 -8.16
CA GLU A 82 15.39 -5.05 -7.83
C GLU A 82 15.41 -6.15 -6.76
N ALA A 83 14.57 -6.03 -5.72
CA ALA A 83 14.47 -7.03 -4.66
C ALA A 83 13.96 -8.40 -5.14
N MET A 84 13.06 -8.44 -6.14
CA MET A 84 12.52 -9.69 -6.71
C MET A 84 13.51 -10.44 -7.61
N GLN A 85 14.56 -9.77 -8.07
CA GLN A 85 15.58 -10.36 -8.94
C GLN A 85 16.74 -11.02 -8.17
N ARG A 86 16.67 -11.03 -6.83
CA ARG A 86 17.67 -11.59 -5.92
C ARG A 86 17.27 -12.98 -5.47
#